data_AF-A0ABC8WMD5-F1
#
_entry.id   AF-A0ABC8WMD5-F1
#
_cell.length_a   1.000
_cell.length_b   1.000
_cell.length_c   1.000
_cell.angle_alpha   90.00
_cell.angle_beta   90.00
_cell.angle_gamma   90.00
#
_symmetry.space_group_name_H-M   'P 1'
#
loop_
_entity.id
_entity.type
_entity.pdbx_description
1 polymer ?
#
loop_
_entity_poly.entity_id
_entity_poly.type
_entity_poly.pdbx_seq_one_letter_code
_entity_poly.pdbx_strand_id
1 'polypeptide(L)'
;MSISLQAEHISKISIPMALGDSTTPPVPNLSISGAALAALLHRCAAATGDCDGLLFGRASHLPAPPAALSDYDDLAAAPPAPALSISVSGHCSLSHPSSLSDPLGRFQPQSSADLSAAIGFFSSRRRTPLRPSMREVALAHSLSKTLITAHPLLFILVSLSASPGLSTHTYDYRAFLLLASRLVPASLTVVNVGPGFRDQYHAFYPQSPMPCLPIPRPSSGQPHTYTIGEQKAVDEMVDGFGAGRLQGILGSAAEQAAEMDGMYAGMLSKLEKLAKEVEKSNQRVLEQEKRNLLLRSRYAGML
;
A
#
# COMPACT_ATOMS: atom_id res chain seq x y z
N MET A 1 12.40 -50.81 -40.32
CA MET A 1 13.37 -49.71 -40.52
C MET A 1 13.20 -48.74 -39.36
N SER A 2 14.10 -48.86 -38.39
CA SER A 2 14.05 -48.20 -37.08
C SER A 2 14.81 -46.88 -37.15
N ILE A 3 14.19 -45.79 -36.69
CA ILE A 3 14.84 -44.48 -36.60
C ILE A 3 15.46 -44.36 -35.20
N SER A 4 16.79 -44.29 -35.16
CA SER A 4 17.58 -44.10 -33.95
C SER A 4 17.57 -42.64 -33.51
N LEU A 5 17.30 -42.41 -32.23
CA LEU A 5 17.49 -41.14 -31.52
C LEU A 5 18.98 -40.99 -31.21
N GLN A 6 19.57 -39.86 -31.60
CA GLN A 6 20.94 -39.50 -31.23
C GLN A 6 20.89 -38.26 -30.33
N ALA A 7 21.29 -38.46 -29.09
CA ALA A 7 21.46 -37.44 -28.07
C ALA A 7 22.89 -36.88 -28.10
N GLU A 8 23.07 -35.79 -27.34
CA GLU A 8 24.33 -35.14 -26.91
C GLU A 8 24.91 -34.03 -27.80
N HIS A 9 24.75 -32.78 -27.36
CA HIS A 9 25.85 -32.01 -26.76
C HIS A 9 25.30 -30.73 -26.11
N ILE A 10 25.05 -30.75 -24.79
CA ILE A 10 24.84 -29.52 -24.00
C ILE A 10 26.15 -29.27 -23.27
N SER A 11 26.84 -28.21 -23.66
CA SER A 11 28.02 -27.69 -22.99
C SER A 11 27.67 -27.30 -21.55
N LYS A 12 28.25 -28.01 -20.59
CA LYS A 12 28.27 -27.67 -19.17
C LYS A 12 28.99 -26.33 -18.98
N ILE A 13 28.25 -25.30 -18.58
CA ILE A 13 28.85 -24.12 -17.91
C ILE A 13 28.94 -24.49 -16.43
N SER A 14 30.14 -24.87 -15.99
CA SER A 14 30.48 -24.99 -14.58
C SER A 14 30.42 -23.62 -13.93
N ILE A 15 29.47 -23.43 -13.02
CA ILE A 15 29.46 -22.32 -12.06
C ILE A 15 30.38 -22.76 -10.90
N PRO A 16 31.45 -22.02 -10.57
CA PRO A 16 32.24 -22.34 -9.40
C PRO A 16 31.41 -22.10 -8.14
N MET A 17 31.37 -23.10 -7.26
CA MET A 17 30.77 -23.01 -5.94
C MET A 17 31.56 -21.98 -5.11
N ALA A 18 30.97 -20.80 -4.91
CA ALA A 18 31.34 -19.91 -3.83
C ALA A 18 30.57 -20.35 -2.57
N LEU A 19 31.36 -20.80 -1.61
CA LEU A 19 30.99 -21.17 -0.26
C LEU A 19 30.41 -19.95 0.49
N GLY A 20 29.18 -20.09 0.98
CA GLY A 20 28.65 -19.36 2.14
C GLY A 20 28.62 -17.83 2.07
N ASP A 21 27.56 -17.27 1.50
CA ASP A 21 27.08 -15.93 1.86
C ASP A 21 25.55 -16.01 2.04
N SER A 22 25.10 -16.26 3.27
CA SER A 22 23.69 -16.18 3.63
C SER A 22 23.27 -14.72 3.81
N THR A 23 23.49 -13.90 2.79
CA THR A 23 22.96 -12.54 2.76
C THR A 23 21.55 -12.63 2.21
N THR A 24 20.62 -13.08 3.05
CA THR A 24 19.19 -12.99 2.73
C THR A 24 18.90 -11.52 2.40
N PRO A 25 18.47 -11.18 1.17
CA PRO A 25 18.11 -9.80 0.86
C PRO A 25 17.04 -9.35 1.85
N PRO A 26 17.10 -8.09 2.34
CA PRO A 26 16.16 -7.60 3.34
C PRO A 26 14.74 -7.79 2.81
N VAL A 27 13.97 -8.65 3.48
CA VAL A 27 12.58 -8.92 3.11
C VAL A 27 11.79 -7.63 3.35
N PRO A 28 11.10 -7.10 2.33
CA PRO A 28 10.34 -5.87 2.51
C PRO A 28 9.22 -6.09 3.52
N ASN A 29 9.07 -5.14 4.45
CA ASN A 29 7.97 -5.13 5.39
C ASN A 29 6.72 -4.63 4.67
N LEU A 30 5.76 -5.51 4.46
CA LEU A 30 4.49 -5.18 3.82
C LEU A 30 3.39 -5.11 4.88
N SER A 31 2.68 -3.99 4.91
CA SER A 31 1.61 -3.73 5.87
C SER A 31 0.34 -3.18 5.22
N ILE A 32 -0.80 -3.46 5.85
CA ILE A 32 -2.11 -2.89 5.53
C ILE A 32 -2.85 -2.60 6.82
N SER A 33 -3.56 -1.48 6.90
CA SER A 33 -4.41 -1.21 8.07
C SER A 33 -5.64 -2.12 8.08
N GLY A 34 -6.14 -2.46 9.27
CA GLY A 34 -7.38 -3.24 9.38
C GLY A 34 -8.56 -2.59 8.66
N ALA A 35 -8.67 -1.25 8.70
CA ALA A 35 -9.70 -0.50 7.98
C ALA A 35 -9.56 -0.60 6.46
N ALA A 36 -8.34 -0.49 5.91
CA ALA A 36 -8.10 -0.60 4.47
C ALA A 36 -8.37 -2.01 3.96
N LEU A 37 -7.96 -3.04 4.73
CA LEU A 37 -8.25 -4.43 4.40
C LEU A 37 -9.76 -4.72 4.47
N ALA A 38 -10.45 -4.24 5.51
CA ALA A 38 -11.90 -4.41 5.62
C ALA A 38 -12.65 -3.76 4.46
N ALA A 39 -12.26 -2.53 4.08
CA ALA A 39 -12.85 -1.84 2.94
C ALA A 39 -12.61 -2.61 1.62
N LEU A 40 -11.41 -3.16 1.43
CA LEU A 40 -11.07 -4.00 0.27
C LEU A 40 -11.93 -5.26 0.22
N LEU A 41 -12.00 -6.01 1.32
CA LEU A 41 -12.79 -7.24 1.41
C LEU A 41 -14.29 -6.97 1.22
N HIS A 42 -14.80 -5.87 1.80
CA HIS A 42 -16.17 -5.44 1.60
C HIS A 42 -16.46 -5.14 0.11
N ARG A 43 -15.54 -4.45 -0.58
CA ARG A 43 -15.65 -4.19 -2.02
C ARG A 43 -15.70 -5.48 -2.82
N CYS A 44 -14.84 -6.43 -2.49
CA CYS A 44 -14.78 -7.76 -3.12
C CYS A 44 -16.07 -8.56 -2.88
N ALA A 45 -16.67 -8.44 -1.69
CA ALA A 45 -17.93 -9.10 -1.35
C ALA A 45 -19.13 -8.50 -2.09
N ALA A 46 -19.19 -7.17 -2.17
CA ALA A 46 -20.26 -6.42 -2.79
C ALA A 46 -20.25 -6.49 -4.33
N ALA A 47 -19.11 -6.81 -4.94
CA ALA A 47 -19.00 -6.99 -6.39
C ALA A 47 -19.87 -8.17 -6.88
N THR A 48 -20.59 -7.99 -7.98
CA THR A 48 -21.45 -9.03 -8.58
C THR A 48 -20.67 -10.22 -9.17
N GLY A 49 -19.36 -10.04 -9.41
CA GLY A 49 -18.47 -11.06 -9.96
C GLY A 49 -17.04 -10.86 -9.46
N ASP A 50 -16.08 -11.29 -10.28
CA ASP A 50 -14.66 -10.99 -10.05
C ASP A 50 -14.43 -9.47 -10.15
N CYS A 51 -13.49 -8.94 -9.40
CA CYS A 51 -13.17 -7.51 -9.46
C CYS A 51 -11.68 -7.26 -9.33
N ASP A 52 -11.22 -6.17 -9.92
CA ASP A 52 -9.83 -5.73 -9.91
C ASP A 52 -9.76 -4.22 -9.68
N GLY A 53 -8.61 -3.78 -9.19
CA GLY A 53 -8.43 -2.38 -8.83
C GLY A 53 -7.00 -2.05 -8.43
N LEU A 54 -6.73 -0.76 -8.29
CA LEU A 54 -5.41 -0.25 -7.90
C LEU A 54 -5.31 -0.17 -6.37
N LEU A 55 -4.10 -0.40 -5.87
CA LEU A 55 -3.74 -0.21 -4.48
C LEU A 55 -2.94 1.07 -4.34
N PHE A 56 -3.33 1.89 -3.36
CA PHE A 56 -2.66 3.13 -3.04
C PHE A 56 -2.02 3.04 -1.66
N GLY A 57 -0.87 3.69 -1.53
CA GLY A 57 -0.09 3.61 -0.31
C GLY A 57 1.21 4.37 -0.42
N ARG A 58 2.14 3.99 0.45
CA ARG A 58 3.48 4.56 0.48
C ARG A 58 4.51 3.47 0.58
N ALA A 59 5.65 3.70 -0.06
CA ALA A 59 6.85 2.93 0.17
C ALA A 59 7.92 3.86 0.73
N SER A 60 8.65 3.40 1.75
CA SER A 60 9.77 4.12 2.34
C SER A 60 10.92 3.16 2.60
N HIS A 61 12.14 3.66 2.42
CA HIS A 61 13.32 2.97 2.93
C HIS A 61 13.48 3.35 4.39
N LEU A 62 13.41 2.37 5.27
CA LEU A 62 13.71 2.53 6.67
C LEU A 62 15.24 2.67 6.82
N PRO A 63 15.71 3.52 7.74
CA PRO A 63 17.11 3.57 8.11
C PRO A 63 17.61 2.17 8.48
N ALA A 64 18.87 1.88 8.18
CA ALA A 64 19.52 0.65 8.62
C ALA A 64 19.32 0.51 10.14
N PRO A 65 18.83 -0.65 10.63
CA PRO A 65 18.74 -0.85 12.08
C PRO A 65 20.13 -0.73 12.71
N PRO A 66 20.23 -0.26 13.97
CA PRO A 66 21.50 -0.28 14.68
C PRO A 66 22.05 -1.70 14.72
N ALA A 67 23.38 -1.84 14.64
CA ALA A 67 24.03 -3.14 14.68
C ALA A 67 23.52 -3.94 15.89
N ALA A 68 22.99 -5.13 15.64
CA ALA A 68 22.57 -6.01 16.72
C ALA A 68 23.79 -6.29 17.60
N LEU A 69 23.67 -6.07 18.91
CA LEU A 69 24.66 -6.49 19.88
C LEU A 69 24.65 -8.03 19.88
N SER A 70 25.51 -8.60 19.05
CA SER A 70 25.84 -10.01 19.06
C SER A 70 26.85 -10.23 20.18
N ASP A 71 26.55 -11.14 21.11
CA ASP A 71 27.49 -11.58 22.14
C ASP A 71 28.68 -12.38 21.57
N TYR A 72 28.69 -12.62 20.26
CA TYR A 72 29.80 -13.22 19.54
C TYR A 72 30.63 -12.14 18.84
N ASP A 73 31.91 -12.07 19.21
CA ASP A 73 33.01 -11.24 18.67
C ASP A 73 33.35 -11.61 17.19
N ASP A 74 32.36 -11.70 16.31
CA ASP A 74 32.61 -11.78 14.88
C ASP A 74 32.83 -10.37 14.33
N LEU A 75 34.12 -10.10 14.07
CA LEU A 75 34.63 -8.90 13.43
C LEU A 75 33.82 -8.56 12.16
N ALA A 76 33.21 -7.37 12.17
CA ALA A 76 32.60 -6.70 11.02
C ALA A 76 31.44 -7.44 10.32
N ALA A 77 30.34 -7.68 11.06
CA ALA A 77 29.04 -7.83 10.41
C ALA A 77 28.71 -6.55 9.60
N ALA A 78 28.52 -6.69 8.29
CA ALA A 78 28.14 -5.59 7.41
C ALA A 78 26.88 -4.88 7.96
N PRO A 79 26.79 -3.54 7.88
CA PRO A 79 25.62 -2.82 8.38
C PRO A 79 24.35 -3.37 7.70
N PRO A 80 23.30 -3.68 8.48
CA PRO A 80 22.09 -4.26 7.93
C PRO A 80 21.51 -3.34 6.86
N ALA A 81 21.22 -3.90 5.68
CA ALA A 81 20.73 -3.13 4.54
C ALA A 81 19.42 -2.38 4.88
N PRO A 82 19.18 -1.19 4.30
CA PRO A 82 17.96 -0.43 4.55
C PRO A 82 16.72 -1.27 4.22
N ALA A 83 15.85 -1.46 5.21
CA ALA A 83 14.64 -2.26 5.05
C ALA A 83 13.59 -1.47 4.27
N LEU A 84 13.09 -2.02 3.16
CA LEU A 84 11.97 -1.41 2.44
C LEU A 84 10.67 -1.67 3.20
N SER A 85 9.88 -0.64 3.44
CA SER A 85 8.54 -0.73 4.01
C SER A 85 7.52 -0.30 2.95
N ILE A 86 6.48 -1.11 2.73
CA ILE A 86 5.34 -0.81 1.85
C ILE A 86 4.07 -0.87 2.69
N SER A 87 3.36 0.25 2.80
CA SER A 87 2.11 0.36 3.55
C SER A 87 0.95 0.69 2.63
N VAL A 88 -0.06 -0.18 2.60
CA VAL A 88 -1.31 0.02 1.86
C VAL A 88 -2.25 0.91 2.69
N SER A 89 -2.66 2.04 2.12
CA SER A 89 -3.59 2.99 2.76
C SER A 89 -4.99 2.96 2.17
N GLY A 90 -5.14 2.53 0.92
CA GLY A 90 -6.44 2.51 0.26
C GLY A 90 -6.44 1.74 -1.05
N HIS A 91 -7.61 1.65 -1.67
CA HIS A 91 -7.80 1.00 -2.94
C HIS A 91 -8.82 1.77 -3.78
N CYS A 92 -8.73 1.67 -5.10
CA CYS A 92 -9.82 2.03 -5.99
C CYS A 92 -10.21 0.82 -6.83
N SER A 93 -11.50 0.51 -6.89
CA SER A 93 -12.02 -0.55 -7.76
C SER A 93 -12.66 0.11 -8.96
N LEU A 94 -12.41 -0.46 -10.13
CA LEU A 94 -13.17 -0.10 -11.31
C LEU A 94 -14.49 -0.88 -11.29
N SER A 95 -15.56 -0.27 -11.80
CA SER A 95 -16.95 -0.76 -11.68
C SER A 95 -17.29 -1.97 -12.57
N HIS A 96 -16.28 -2.62 -13.13
CA HIS A 96 -16.43 -3.76 -14.01
C HIS A 96 -15.40 -4.84 -13.70
N PRO A 97 -15.78 -6.13 -13.81
CA PRO A 97 -14.81 -7.21 -13.76
C PRO A 97 -13.75 -6.96 -14.83
N SER A 98 -12.48 -7.20 -14.49
CA SER A 98 -11.42 -7.32 -15.49
C SER A 98 -11.13 -6.02 -16.26
N SER A 99 -11.36 -4.86 -15.66
CA SER A 99 -11.28 -3.56 -16.35
C SER A 99 -9.95 -2.85 -16.19
N LEU A 100 -9.07 -3.38 -15.34
CA LEU A 100 -7.72 -2.84 -15.15
C LEU A 100 -6.77 -3.26 -16.28
N SER A 101 -7.13 -4.32 -17.02
CA SER A 101 -6.32 -4.86 -18.10
C SER A 101 -7.13 -5.35 -19.29
N ASP A 102 -6.51 -5.31 -20.46
CA ASP A 102 -7.04 -5.98 -21.66
C ASP A 102 -7.01 -7.53 -21.50
N PRO A 103 -7.58 -8.30 -22.45
CA PRO A 103 -7.55 -9.76 -22.42
C PRO A 103 -6.13 -10.37 -22.43
N LEU A 104 -5.12 -9.62 -22.87
CA LEU A 104 -3.71 -10.03 -22.88
C LEU A 104 -3.00 -9.66 -21.57
N GLY A 105 -3.69 -9.03 -20.60
CA GLY A 105 -3.12 -8.58 -19.34
C GLY A 105 -2.31 -7.29 -19.47
N ARG A 106 -2.53 -6.47 -20.49
CA ARG A 106 -1.90 -5.15 -20.59
C ARG A 106 -2.70 -4.14 -19.79
N PHE A 107 -2.02 -3.36 -18.96
CA PHE A 107 -2.64 -2.30 -18.17
C PHE A 107 -3.26 -1.25 -19.10
N GLN A 108 -4.51 -0.87 -18.82
CA GLN A 108 -5.21 0.16 -19.57
C GLN A 108 -5.31 1.43 -18.72
N PRO A 109 -4.52 2.48 -18.99
CA PRO A 109 -4.57 3.72 -18.24
C PRO A 109 -5.94 4.38 -18.39
N GLN A 110 -6.55 4.75 -17.26
CA GLN A 110 -7.75 5.57 -17.30
C GLN A 110 -7.35 7.05 -17.36
N SER A 111 -7.96 7.82 -18.26
CA SER A 111 -7.59 9.19 -18.59
C SER A 111 -7.61 10.20 -17.42
N SER A 112 -8.08 9.80 -16.24
CA SER A 112 -8.22 10.65 -15.05
C SER A 112 -7.65 10.06 -13.75
N ALA A 113 -7.01 8.89 -13.80
CA ALA A 113 -6.48 8.27 -12.58
C ALA A 113 -5.11 8.86 -12.23
N ASP A 114 -5.01 9.55 -11.09
CA ASP A 114 -3.72 9.91 -10.51
C ASP A 114 -3.04 8.64 -9.97
N LEU A 115 -1.93 8.26 -10.60
CA LEU A 115 -1.17 7.06 -10.27
C LEU A 115 0.02 7.36 -9.33
N SER A 116 0.18 8.62 -8.88
CA SER A 116 1.36 9.05 -8.13
C SER A 116 1.55 8.32 -6.80
N ALA A 117 0.46 7.84 -6.19
CA ALA A 117 0.47 7.06 -4.95
C ALA A 117 0.14 5.58 -5.16
N ALA A 118 0.05 5.10 -6.42
CA ALA A 118 -0.26 3.71 -6.72
C ALA A 118 0.96 2.84 -6.43
N ILE A 119 0.78 1.86 -5.54
CA ILE A 119 1.85 0.94 -5.13
C ILE A 119 1.68 -0.46 -5.73
N GLY A 120 0.53 -0.72 -6.37
CA GLY A 120 0.17 -2.05 -6.82
C GLY A 120 -1.26 -2.17 -7.30
N PHE A 121 -1.74 -3.41 -7.38
CA PHE A 121 -3.10 -3.74 -7.75
C PHE A 121 -3.63 -4.91 -6.91
N PHE A 122 -4.94 -5.10 -6.93
CA PHE A 122 -5.59 -6.27 -6.35
C PHE A 122 -6.47 -6.97 -7.37
N SER A 123 -6.73 -8.25 -7.13
CA SER A 123 -7.71 -9.04 -7.85
C SER A 123 -8.51 -9.88 -6.87
N SER A 124 -9.82 -9.93 -7.09
CA SER A 124 -10.78 -10.73 -6.34
C SER A 124 -11.39 -11.77 -7.26
N ARG A 125 -11.36 -13.02 -6.81
CA ARG A 125 -11.94 -14.16 -7.53
C ARG A 125 -12.77 -15.02 -6.60
N ARG A 126 -13.80 -15.67 -7.12
CA ARG A 126 -14.68 -16.55 -6.32
C ARG A 126 -14.27 -18.02 -6.46
N ARG A 127 -14.08 -18.70 -5.33
CA ARG A 127 -13.78 -20.16 -5.25
C ARG A 127 -12.54 -20.56 -6.07
N THR A 128 -11.48 -19.77 -6.00
CA THR A 128 -10.22 -20.04 -6.73
C THR A 128 -9.03 -20.26 -5.80
N PRO A 129 -7.99 -21.00 -6.23
CA PRO A 129 -6.76 -21.08 -5.47
C PRO A 129 -6.07 -19.70 -5.36
N LEU A 130 -5.40 -19.46 -4.23
CA LEU A 130 -4.57 -18.26 -3.99
C LEU A 130 -3.24 -18.31 -4.74
N ARG A 131 -3.29 -18.51 -6.07
CA ARG A 131 -2.14 -18.47 -6.97
C ARG A 131 -2.36 -17.44 -8.08
N PRO A 132 -1.33 -16.67 -8.49
CA PRO A 132 -1.48 -15.74 -9.59
C PRO A 132 -1.82 -16.45 -10.90
N SER A 133 -2.71 -15.87 -11.69
CA SER A 133 -3.01 -16.31 -13.05
C SER A 133 -1.99 -15.75 -14.06
N MET A 134 -1.92 -16.32 -15.27
CA MET A 134 -1.08 -15.76 -16.35
C MET A 134 -1.43 -14.30 -16.64
N ARG A 135 -2.71 -13.95 -16.56
CA ARG A 135 -3.19 -12.59 -16.77
C ARG A 135 -2.71 -11.63 -15.68
N GLU A 136 -2.77 -12.04 -14.42
CA GLU A 136 -2.25 -11.24 -13.30
C GLU A 136 -0.74 -11.03 -13.39
N VAL A 137 0.01 -12.04 -13.84
CA VAL A 137 1.46 -11.90 -14.10
C VAL A 137 1.71 -10.90 -15.22
N ALA A 138 1.02 -11.03 -16.36
CA ALA A 138 1.14 -10.09 -17.47
C ALA A 138 0.78 -8.65 -17.05
N LEU A 139 -0.25 -8.51 -16.21
CA LEU A 139 -0.68 -7.22 -15.67
C LEU A 139 0.34 -6.62 -14.73
N ALA A 140 0.94 -7.41 -13.85
CA ALA A 140 2.03 -6.95 -13.00
C ALA A 140 3.20 -6.41 -13.84
N HIS A 141 3.58 -7.10 -14.92
CA HIS A 141 4.63 -6.62 -15.83
C HIS A 141 4.24 -5.36 -16.59
N SER A 142 2.99 -5.27 -17.05
CA SER A 142 2.53 -4.09 -17.77
C SER A 142 2.46 -2.88 -16.84
N LEU A 143 1.91 -3.06 -15.64
CA LEU A 143 1.71 -1.98 -14.67
C LEU A 143 3.03 -1.49 -14.08
N SER A 144 4.00 -2.37 -13.82
CA SER A 144 5.34 -1.98 -13.36
C SER A 144 6.14 -1.15 -14.38
N LYS A 145 5.81 -1.24 -15.68
CA LYS A 145 6.38 -0.36 -16.69
C LYS A 145 5.71 1.02 -16.74
N THR A 146 4.45 1.09 -16.32
CA THR A 146 3.68 2.34 -16.29
C THR A 146 3.92 3.11 -14.99
N LEU A 147 4.01 2.42 -13.86
CA LEU A 147 4.32 3.00 -12.56
C LEU A 147 5.84 3.14 -12.43
N ILE A 148 6.34 4.37 -12.45
CA ILE A 148 7.74 4.67 -12.15
C ILE A 148 7.90 4.60 -10.62
N THR A 149 8.01 3.39 -10.07
CA THR A 149 8.12 3.18 -8.63
C THR A 149 9.53 2.74 -8.24
N ALA A 150 10.05 3.33 -7.16
CA ALA A 150 11.32 2.92 -6.55
C ALA A 150 11.21 1.62 -5.71
N HIS A 151 10.05 0.97 -5.72
CA HIS A 151 9.73 -0.23 -4.96
C HIS A 151 9.16 -1.31 -5.89
N PRO A 152 9.26 -2.61 -5.52
CA PRO A 152 8.59 -3.69 -6.23
C PRO A 152 7.07 -3.48 -6.23
N LEU A 153 6.43 -3.91 -7.31
CA LEU A 153 4.98 -3.80 -7.46
C LEU A 153 4.28 -4.79 -6.51
N LEU A 154 3.30 -4.28 -5.76
CA LEU A 154 2.46 -5.10 -4.89
C LEU A 154 1.26 -5.68 -5.66
N PHE A 155 0.97 -6.96 -5.42
CA PHE A 155 -0.25 -7.61 -5.85
C PHE A 155 -0.95 -8.28 -4.66
N ILE A 156 -2.23 -7.96 -4.44
CA ILE A 156 -3.06 -8.66 -3.45
C ILE A 156 -4.13 -9.48 -4.17
N LEU A 157 -4.13 -10.79 -3.93
CA LEU A 157 -5.16 -11.70 -4.42
C LEU A 157 -6.13 -12.05 -3.30
N VAL A 158 -7.42 -11.88 -3.55
CA VAL A 158 -8.51 -12.24 -2.63
C VAL A 158 -9.32 -13.38 -3.25
N SER A 159 -9.58 -14.43 -2.48
CA SER A 159 -10.46 -15.54 -2.85
C SER A 159 -11.64 -15.65 -1.89
N LEU A 160 -12.84 -15.55 -2.44
CA LEU A 160 -14.08 -15.62 -1.66
C LEU A 160 -14.70 -17.01 -1.86
N SER A 161 -14.97 -17.69 -0.75
CA SER A 161 -15.70 -18.96 -0.75
C SER A 161 -16.80 -18.96 0.32
N ALA A 162 -17.75 -19.87 0.17
CA ALA A 162 -18.84 -20.04 1.13
C ALA A 162 -19.12 -21.53 1.30
N SER A 163 -19.53 -21.92 2.50
CA SER A 163 -19.99 -23.29 2.76
C SER A 163 -21.19 -23.64 1.87
N PRO A 164 -21.44 -24.92 1.57
CA PRO A 164 -22.59 -25.33 0.76
C PRO A 164 -23.94 -24.83 1.32
N GLY A 165 -24.06 -24.72 2.64
CA GLY A 165 -25.24 -24.17 3.33
C GLY A 165 -25.27 -22.66 3.45
N LEU A 166 -24.29 -21.94 2.88
CA LEU A 166 -24.15 -20.47 2.92
C LEU A 166 -24.12 -19.88 4.34
N SER A 167 -23.84 -20.70 5.36
CA SER A 167 -23.76 -20.30 6.76
C SER A 167 -22.39 -19.76 7.15
N THR A 168 -21.36 -20.08 6.37
CA THR A 168 -19.98 -19.68 6.63
C THR A 168 -19.40 -19.10 5.36
N HIS A 169 -18.88 -17.88 5.45
CA HIS A 169 -18.18 -17.21 4.37
C HIS A 169 -16.70 -17.09 4.75
N THR A 170 -15.84 -17.47 3.82
CA THR A 170 -14.39 -17.44 3.99
C THR A 170 -13.79 -16.45 3.00
N TYR A 171 -12.95 -15.57 3.54
CA TYR A 171 -12.23 -14.53 2.79
C TYR A 171 -10.74 -14.79 2.91
N ASP A 172 -10.20 -15.53 1.95
CA ASP A 172 -8.78 -15.84 1.92
C ASP A 172 -8.06 -14.75 1.12
N TYR A 173 -6.88 -14.31 1.58
CA TYR A 173 -6.08 -13.34 0.85
C TYR A 173 -4.60 -13.69 0.89
N ARG A 174 -3.86 -13.27 -0.15
CA ARG A 174 -2.41 -13.44 -0.25
C ARG A 174 -1.78 -12.28 -0.99
N ALA A 175 -0.67 -11.77 -0.45
CA ALA A 175 0.13 -10.77 -1.10
C ALA A 175 1.29 -11.38 -1.90
N PHE A 176 1.66 -10.70 -2.98
CA PHE A 176 2.79 -11.04 -3.83
C PHE A 176 3.54 -9.76 -4.19
N LEU A 177 4.86 -9.89 -4.36
CA LEU A 177 5.70 -8.82 -4.87
C LEU A 177 6.30 -9.21 -6.21
N LEU A 178 6.33 -8.27 -7.15
CA LEU A 178 7.00 -8.47 -8.42
C LEU A 178 8.51 -8.25 -8.25
N LEU A 179 9.26 -9.35 -8.17
CA LEU A 179 10.72 -9.38 -8.02
C LEU A 179 11.33 -10.14 -9.19
N ALA A 180 12.35 -9.57 -9.84
CA ALA A 180 13.05 -10.20 -10.97
C ALA A 180 12.09 -10.81 -12.00
N SER A 181 11.02 -10.07 -12.34
CA SER A 181 9.97 -10.51 -13.26
C SER A 181 9.14 -11.72 -12.82
N ARG A 182 9.04 -11.98 -11.51
CA ARG A 182 8.21 -13.06 -10.94
C ARG A 182 7.40 -12.55 -9.76
N LEU A 183 6.18 -13.05 -9.61
CA LEU A 183 5.36 -12.79 -8.43
C LEU A 183 5.75 -13.77 -7.32
N VAL A 184 6.41 -13.26 -6.29
CA VAL A 184 6.85 -14.02 -5.12
C VAL A 184 5.89 -13.76 -3.96
N PRO A 185 5.36 -14.78 -3.26
CA PRO A 185 4.53 -14.57 -2.08
C PRO A 185 5.24 -13.73 -1.03
N ALA A 186 4.52 -12.77 -0.44
CA ALA A 186 5.04 -11.90 0.61
C ALA A 186 4.14 -11.93 1.84
N SER A 187 4.74 -11.83 3.02
CA SER A 187 4.00 -11.72 4.29
C SER A 187 3.34 -10.35 4.39
N LEU A 188 2.02 -10.33 4.56
CA LEU A 188 1.23 -9.11 4.73
C LEU A 188 0.83 -8.95 6.19
N THR A 189 1.32 -7.91 6.85
CA THR A 189 1.02 -7.62 8.25
C THR A 189 -0.20 -6.71 8.34
N VAL A 190 -1.22 -7.12 9.11
CA VAL A 190 -2.42 -6.31 9.35
C VAL A 190 -2.24 -5.48 10.62
N VAL A 191 -2.03 -4.17 10.46
CA VAL A 191 -1.80 -3.25 11.56
C VAL A 191 -3.07 -3.11 12.41
N ASN A 192 -2.93 -3.34 13.73
CA ASN A 192 -4.01 -3.25 14.70
C ASN A 192 -3.54 -2.64 16.03
N VAL A 193 -4.47 -2.40 16.96
CA VAL A 193 -4.21 -1.75 18.27
C VAL A 193 -3.76 -2.77 19.35
N GLY A 194 -3.65 -4.04 18.98
CA GLY A 194 -3.29 -5.12 19.89
C GLY A 194 -1.84 -5.03 20.39
N PRO A 195 -1.51 -5.75 21.48
CA PRO A 195 -0.21 -5.68 22.12
C PRO A 195 0.98 -6.01 21.20
N GLY A 196 0.78 -6.83 20.16
CA GLY A 196 1.82 -7.16 19.16
C GLY A 196 2.22 -6.01 18.24
N PHE A 197 1.49 -4.88 18.25
CA PHE A 197 1.85 -3.66 17.56
C PHE A 197 2.33 -2.56 18.52
N ARG A 198 2.26 -2.81 19.84
CA ARG A 198 2.64 -1.85 20.88
C ARG A 198 4.11 -1.44 20.76
N ASP A 199 4.98 -2.35 20.35
CA ASP A 199 6.41 -2.08 20.14
C ASP A 199 6.66 -1.12 18.97
N GLN A 200 5.75 -1.05 17.99
CA GLN A 200 5.81 -0.03 16.92
C GLN A 200 5.44 1.37 17.44
N TYR A 201 4.69 1.46 18.56
CA TYR A 201 4.40 2.70 19.26
C TYR A 201 5.48 3.05 20.31
N HIS A 202 6.21 2.06 20.83
CA HIS A 202 7.34 2.24 21.76
C HIS A 202 8.69 2.43 21.06
N ALA A 203 8.76 2.10 19.78
CA ALA A 203 9.89 2.43 18.92
C ALA A 203 10.03 3.96 18.83
N PHE A 204 11.01 4.52 19.57
CA PHE A 204 11.41 5.93 19.50
C PHE A 204 12.06 6.33 18.16
N TYR A 205 11.85 5.56 17.09
CA TYR A 205 12.28 5.92 15.74
C TYR A 205 11.04 6.08 14.85
N PRO A 206 10.86 7.25 14.20
CA PRO A 206 9.71 7.47 13.33
C PRO A 206 9.80 6.54 12.12
N GLN A 207 8.86 5.60 11.99
CA GLN A 207 8.71 4.79 10.76
C GLN A 207 8.03 5.57 9.62
N SER A 208 7.48 6.75 9.92
CA SER A 208 7.04 7.71 8.92
C SER A 208 8.21 8.64 8.58
N PRO A 209 8.59 8.82 7.30
CA PRO A 209 9.40 9.97 6.94
C PRO A 209 8.70 11.23 7.43
N MET A 210 9.46 12.22 7.90
CA MET A 210 8.88 13.52 8.23
C MET A 210 8.10 14.01 7.00
N PRO A 211 6.88 14.53 7.19
CA PRO A 211 6.20 15.24 6.12
C PRO A 211 7.18 16.26 5.55
N CYS A 212 7.30 16.33 4.22
CA CYS A 212 8.02 17.44 3.60
C CYS A 212 7.25 18.72 3.91
N LEU A 213 7.53 19.31 5.06
CA LEU A 213 7.21 20.68 5.33
C LEU A 213 8.07 21.49 4.36
N PRO A 214 7.50 22.43 3.60
CA PRO A 214 8.30 23.40 2.86
C PRO A 214 9.06 24.22 3.91
N ILE A 215 10.25 23.75 4.28
CA ILE A 215 11.20 24.46 5.12
C ILE A 215 12.14 25.18 4.14
N PRO A 216 12.05 26.50 3.99
CA PRO A 216 13.03 27.24 3.23
C PRO A 216 14.41 27.01 3.86
N ARG A 217 15.38 26.56 3.05
CA ARG A 217 16.77 26.44 3.52
C ARG A 217 17.25 27.82 3.97
N PRO A 218 17.95 27.94 5.11
CA PRO A 218 18.47 29.23 5.55
C PRO A 218 19.52 29.69 4.54
N SER A 219 19.21 30.76 3.80
CA SER A 219 20.24 31.63 3.30
C SER A 219 20.97 32.21 4.51
N SER A 220 22.29 32.09 4.50
CA SER A 220 23.18 32.54 5.57
C SER A 220 22.87 33.98 5.99
N GLY A 221 22.46 34.19 7.25
CA GLY A 221 22.69 35.44 7.97
C GLY A 221 21.51 36.35 8.32
N GLN A 222 20.25 35.89 8.35
CA GLN A 222 19.12 36.74 8.80
C GLN A 222 18.31 36.07 9.93
N PRO A 223 17.92 36.82 10.99
CA PRO A 223 17.11 36.31 12.09
C PRO A 223 15.69 36.01 11.62
N HIS A 224 15.20 34.84 12.03
CA HIS A 224 13.92 34.24 11.64
C HIS A 224 12.74 35.22 11.74
N THR A 225 12.26 35.69 10.59
CA THR A 225 10.93 36.27 10.45
C THR A 225 10.19 35.43 9.43
N TYR A 226 9.41 34.45 9.93
CA TYR A 226 8.38 33.81 9.14
C TYR A 226 7.42 34.90 8.67
N THR A 227 7.16 35.00 7.37
CA THR A 227 6.16 35.96 6.92
C THR A 227 4.78 35.50 7.41
N ILE A 228 3.98 36.45 7.95
CA ILE A 228 2.65 36.17 8.53
C ILE A 228 1.75 35.38 7.56
N GLY A 229 1.93 35.55 6.24
CA GLY A 229 1.19 34.82 5.21
C GLY A 229 1.58 33.34 5.10
N GLU A 230 2.86 33.00 5.22
CA GLU A 230 3.35 31.61 5.18
C GLU A 230 2.93 30.83 6.43
N GLN A 231 3.01 31.48 7.60
CA GLN A 231 2.52 30.91 8.85
C GLN A 231 1.01 30.66 8.80
N LYS A 232 0.23 31.60 8.23
CA LYS A 232 -1.22 31.45 8.02
C LYS A 232 -1.55 30.30 7.06
N ALA A 233 -0.81 30.14 5.97
CA ALA A 233 -1.02 29.03 5.03
C ALA A 233 -0.73 27.67 5.69
N VAL A 234 0.33 27.58 6.49
CA VAL A 234 0.62 26.36 7.27
C VAL A 234 -0.48 26.13 8.32
N ASP A 235 -0.89 27.15 9.05
CA ASP A 235 -1.92 27.05 10.09
C ASP A 235 -3.32 26.71 9.52
N GLU A 236 -3.61 27.17 8.30
CA GLU A 236 -4.80 26.81 7.51
C GLU A 236 -4.72 25.35 7.00
N MET A 237 -3.54 24.89 6.56
CA MET A 237 -3.31 23.48 6.21
C MET A 237 -3.41 22.53 7.42
N VAL A 238 -3.06 23.00 8.62
CA VAL A 238 -3.20 22.22 9.86
C VAL A 238 -4.51 22.51 10.62
N ASP A 239 -5.39 23.36 10.08
CA ASP A 239 -6.70 23.74 10.64
C ASP A 239 -6.62 24.12 12.15
N GLY A 240 -5.67 25.00 12.49
CA GLY A 240 -5.48 25.52 13.86
C GLY A 240 -4.44 24.78 14.73
N PHE A 241 -3.60 23.93 14.14
CA PHE A 241 -2.46 23.27 14.80
C PHE A 241 -1.10 23.73 14.24
N GLY A 242 -0.92 25.05 14.09
CA GLY A 242 0.33 25.64 13.64
C GLY A 242 1.49 25.45 14.62
N ALA A 243 2.70 25.79 14.15
CA ALA A 243 3.96 25.60 14.88
C ALA A 243 3.98 26.17 16.32
N GLY A 244 3.17 27.20 16.62
CA GLY A 244 3.07 27.77 17.96
C GLY A 244 2.47 26.84 19.02
N ARG A 245 1.51 25.97 18.65
CA ARG A 245 0.95 24.94 19.55
C ARG A 245 1.92 23.78 19.75
N LEU A 246 2.69 23.42 18.73
CA LEU A 246 3.78 22.44 18.83
C LEU A 246 4.89 22.91 19.80
N GLN A 247 5.12 24.23 19.88
CA GLN A 247 6.06 24.81 20.85
C GLN A 247 5.54 24.72 22.30
N GLY A 248 4.21 24.78 22.51
CA GLY A 248 3.56 24.58 23.81
C GLY A 248 3.63 23.14 24.33
N ILE A 249 3.73 22.14 23.44
CA ILE A 249 3.92 20.72 23.80
C ILE A 249 5.29 20.47 24.45
N LEU A 250 6.27 21.37 24.25
CA LEU A 250 7.57 21.35 24.93
C LEU A 250 7.54 22.02 26.33
N GLY A 251 6.35 22.43 26.81
CA GLY A 251 6.09 23.07 28.10
C GLY A 251 5.96 22.10 29.29
N SER A 252 5.32 22.53 30.38
CA SER A 252 5.17 21.70 31.60
C SER A 252 4.26 20.49 31.36
N ALA A 253 4.42 19.40 32.14
CA ALA A 253 3.68 18.15 31.93
C ALA A 253 2.14 18.30 31.92
N ALA A 254 1.60 19.28 32.66
CA ALA A 254 0.17 19.59 32.68
C ALA A 254 -0.29 20.34 31.42
N GLU A 255 0.53 21.26 30.91
CA GLU A 255 0.28 21.98 29.64
C GLU A 255 0.39 21.02 28.46
N GLN A 256 1.32 20.08 28.50
CA GLN A 256 1.48 19.04 27.49
C GLN A 256 0.25 18.13 27.39
N ALA A 257 -0.35 17.74 28.52
CA ALA A 257 -1.57 16.93 28.53
C ALA A 257 -2.78 17.70 27.97
N ALA A 258 -2.98 18.95 28.39
CA ALA A 258 -4.08 19.78 27.90
C ALA A 258 -3.99 20.09 26.40
N GLU A 259 -2.78 20.37 25.89
CA GLU A 259 -2.56 20.57 24.45
C GLU A 259 -2.77 19.29 23.65
N MET A 260 -2.37 18.13 24.19
CA MET A 260 -2.62 16.83 23.56
C MET A 260 -4.12 16.50 23.50
N ASP A 261 -4.88 16.77 24.57
CA ASP A 261 -6.33 16.61 24.58
C ASP A 261 -7.01 17.52 23.56
N GLY A 262 -6.55 18.77 23.45
CA GLY A 262 -6.98 19.71 22.40
C GLY A 262 -6.70 19.17 21.00
N MET A 263 -5.54 18.55 20.78
CA MET A 263 -5.17 17.88 19.53
C MET A 263 -6.10 16.75 19.16
N TYR A 264 -6.38 15.84 20.10
CA TYR A 264 -7.32 14.75 19.85
C TYR A 264 -8.73 15.26 19.56
N ALA A 265 -9.21 16.26 20.30
CA ALA A 265 -10.52 16.88 20.04
C ALA A 265 -10.61 17.47 18.62
N GLY A 266 -9.56 18.17 18.17
CA GLY A 266 -9.47 18.71 16.82
C GLY A 266 -9.47 17.62 15.74
N MET A 267 -8.69 16.56 15.93
CA MET A 267 -8.66 15.40 15.01
C MET A 267 -10.02 14.71 14.93
N LEU A 268 -10.72 14.52 16.04
CA LEU A 268 -12.06 13.93 16.08
C LEU A 268 -13.07 14.79 15.31
N SER A 269 -13.02 16.11 15.48
CA SER A 269 -13.87 17.03 14.71
C SER A 269 -13.61 16.93 13.20
N LYS A 270 -12.34 16.84 12.78
CA LYS A 270 -11.98 16.63 11.37
C LYS A 270 -12.50 15.31 10.83
N LEU A 271 -12.39 14.22 11.60
CA LEU A 271 -12.93 12.92 11.21
C LEU A 271 -14.44 12.97 11.03
N GLU A 272 -15.17 13.69 11.89
CA GLU A 272 -16.61 13.88 11.74
C GLU A 272 -16.97 14.66 10.48
N LYS A 273 -16.25 15.77 10.19
CA LYS A 273 -16.42 16.54 8.95
C LYS A 273 -16.19 15.65 7.72
N LEU A 274 -15.09 14.89 7.73
CA LEU A 274 -14.74 13.98 6.63
C LEU A 274 -15.78 12.87 6.45
N ALA A 275 -16.33 12.32 7.53
CA ALA A 275 -17.39 11.31 7.48
C ALA A 275 -18.63 11.84 6.74
N LYS A 276 -19.06 13.07 7.04
CA LYS A 276 -20.18 13.74 6.35
C LYS A 276 -19.90 13.96 4.87
N GLU A 277 -18.67 14.33 4.51
CA GLU A 277 -18.27 14.50 3.11
C GLU A 277 -18.25 13.16 2.35
N VAL A 278 -17.74 12.10 2.97
CA VAL A 278 -17.72 10.75 2.40
C VAL A 278 -19.14 10.23 2.18
N GLU A 279 -20.05 10.44 3.13
CA GLU A 279 -21.47 10.09 2.96
C GLU A 279 -22.09 10.82 1.76
N LYS A 280 -21.90 12.14 1.69
CA LYS A 280 -22.41 12.97 0.58
C LYS A 280 -21.77 12.54 -0.76
N SER A 281 -20.50 12.17 -0.77
CA SER A 281 -19.80 11.70 -1.96
C SER A 281 -20.34 10.34 -2.42
N ASN A 282 -20.46 9.38 -1.50
CA ASN A 282 -21.00 8.05 -1.79
C ASN A 282 -22.41 8.13 -2.38
N GLN A 283 -23.27 9.01 -1.84
CA GLN A 283 -24.61 9.22 -2.38
C GLN A 283 -24.57 9.70 -3.84
N ARG A 284 -23.69 10.64 -4.18
CA ARG A 284 -23.53 11.10 -5.58
C ARG A 284 -23.03 10.01 -6.50
N VAL A 285 -22.06 9.20 -6.04
CA VAL A 285 -21.53 8.07 -6.81
C VAL A 285 -22.63 7.05 -7.07
N LEU A 286 -23.42 6.69 -6.05
CA LEU A 286 -24.53 5.75 -6.17
C LEU A 286 -25.59 6.23 -7.19
N GLU A 287 -25.96 7.51 -7.12
CA GLU A 287 -26.87 8.09 -8.11
C GLU A 287 -26.31 8.02 -9.52
N GLN A 288 -25.01 8.30 -9.69
CA GLN A 288 -24.36 8.23 -11.00
C GLN A 288 -24.27 6.79 -11.53
N GLU A 289 -23.97 5.82 -10.67
CA GLU A 289 -23.98 4.40 -11.03
C GLU A 289 -25.36 3.95 -11.48
N LYS A 290 -26.43 4.35 -10.76
CA LYS A 290 -27.81 4.05 -11.14
C LYS A 290 -28.19 4.67 -12.49
N ARG A 291 -27.81 5.93 -12.74
CA ARG A 291 -28.03 6.59 -14.04
C ARG A 291 -27.29 5.85 -15.16
N ASN A 292 -26.01 5.51 -14.95
CA ASN A 292 -25.21 4.76 -15.92
C ASN A 292 -25.79 3.37 -16.23
N LEU A 293 -26.28 2.67 -15.20
CA LEU A 293 -26.92 1.37 -15.36
C LEU A 293 -28.18 1.47 -16.23
N LEU A 294 -29.04 2.46 -15.97
CA LEU A 294 -30.26 2.69 -16.73
C LEU A 294 -29.98 3.09 -18.18
N LEU A 295 -28.93 3.88 -18.43
CA LEU A 295 -28.51 4.19 -19.80
C LEU A 295 -28.03 2.93 -20.52
N ARG A 296 -27.20 2.10 -19.85
CA ARG A 296 -26.72 0.84 -20.44
C ARG A 296 -27.84 -0.14 -20.77
N SER A 297 -28.85 -0.28 -19.89
CA SER A 297 -29.98 -1.17 -20.16
C SER A 297 -30.84 -0.67 -21.33
N ARG A 298 -31.04 0.65 -21.46
CA ARG A 298 -31.70 1.24 -22.64
C ARG A 298 -30.92 0.99 -23.93
N TYR A 299 -29.60 1.23 -23.93
CA TYR A 299 -28.76 0.97 -25.10
C TYR A 299 -28.74 -0.52 -25.50
N ALA A 300 -28.87 -1.42 -24.53
CA ALA A 300 -28.96 -2.85 -24.76
C ALA A 300 -30.36 -3.33 -25.16
N GLY A 301 -31.36 -2.45 -25.24
CA GLY A 301 -32.75 -2.79 -25.60
C GLY A 301 -33.49 -3.62 -24.54
N MET A 302 -33.06 -3.55 -23.28
CA MET A 302 -33.65 -4.32 -22.16
C MET A 302 -34.68 -3.53 -21.33
N LEU A 303 -34.95 -2.28 -21.71
CA LEU A 303 -35.96 -1.36 -21.15
C LEU A 303 -36.55 -0.51 -22.28
#